data_AF-A0A7X1FX13-F1
#
_entry.id   AF-A0A7X1FX13-F1
#
_cell.length_a   1.000
_cell.length_b   1.000
_cell.length_c   1.000
_cell.angle_alpha   90.00
_cell.angle_beta   90.00
_cell.angle_gamma   90.00
#
_symmetry.space_group_name_H-M   'P 1'
#
loop_
_entity.id
_entity.type
_entity.pdbx_description
1 polymer ?
#
loop_
_entity_poly.entity_id
_entity_poly.type
_entity_poly.pdbx_seq_one_letter_code
_entity_poly.pdbx_strand_id
1 'polypeptide(L)'
;MAGADRVRPLTVLGLTLRLREGWRSAGIAVGAGLAVGLAMALADATVFRAVVPDSQRLLAGTVPLFARLALFLRGALQDEVLLRLIGLTAVLGGLVALRGRRSARVDALAALLVAALLWPLHARGYLAGLDWTALTAARELVLHVGAGTVWGWLYCRHGWLAALGGHASAHLVLQPLLPLLG
;
A
#
# COMPACT_ATOMS: atom_id res chain seq x y z
N MET A 1 -25.30 30.30 -19.98
CA MET A 1 -25.59 29.23 -19.00
C MET A 1 -24.34 28.36 -18.78
N ALA A 2 -23.28 28.95 -18.19
CA ALA A 2 -22.06 28.23 -17.84
C ALA A 2 -22.14 27.80 -16.38
N GLY A 3 -22.80 26.68 -16.12
CA GLY A 3 -23.11 26.22 -14.77
C GLY A 3 -23.06 24.71 -14.66
N ALA A 4 -21.85 24.15 -14.71
CA ALA A 4 -21.49 22.84 -14.17
C ALA A 4 -19.96 22.69 -14.32
N ASP A 5 -19.33 21.85 -13.50
CA ASP A 5 -17.91 21.48 -13.56
C ASP A 5 -16.88 22.41 -12.89
N ARG A 6 -17.25 23.01 -11.75
CA ARG A 6 -16.24 23.19 -10.69
C ARG A 6 -15.94 21.81 -10.11
N VAL A 7 -15.03 21.06 -10.74
CA VAL A 7 -14.41 19.88 -10.13
C VAL A 7 -13.97 20.30 -8.74
N ARG A 8 -14.53 19.68 -7.70
CA ARG A 8 -14.28 20.11 -6.32
C ARG A 8 -12.76 20.06 -6.07
N PRO A 9 -12.14 21.10 -5.49
CA PRO A 9 -10.69 21.12 -5.28
C PRO A 9 -10.20 19.89 -4.52
N LEU A 10 -11.02 19.30 -3.65
CA LEU A 10 -10.75 18.04 -2.97
C LEU A 10 -10.56 16.84 -3.91
N THR A 11 -11.39 16.70 -4.94
CA THR A 11 -11.22 15.64 -5.95
C THR A 11 -9.96 15.86 -6.80
N VAL A 12 -9.57 17.11 -7.04
CA VAL A 12 -8.31 17.44 -7.70
C VAL A 12 -7.10 17.00 -6.86
N LEU A 13 -7.19 17.05 -5.54
CA LEU A 13 -6.11 16.64 -4.63
C LEU A 13 -6.11 15.14 -4.28
N GLY A 14 -7.04 14.36 -4.85
CA GLY A 14 -7.11 12.93 -4.58
C GLY A 14 -7.83 12.57 -3.28
N LEU A 15 -8.39 13.55 -2.56
CA LEU A 15 -9.25 13.35 -1.39
C LEU A 15 -10.62 12.80 -1.81
N THR A 16 -10.64 11.55 -2.26
CA THR A 16 -11.87 10.80 -2.52
C THR A 16 -11.93 9.65 -1.53
N LEU A 17 -12.68 9.83 -0.45
CA LEU A 17 -12.81 8.78 0.56
C LEU A 17 -13.52 7.54 0.01
N ARG A 18 -14.46 7.73 -0.92
CA ARG A 18 -15.33 6.67 -1.46
C ARG A 18 -14.70 5.95 -2.65
N LEU A 19 -15.28 4.80 -3.02
CA LEU A 19 -15.02 4.16 -4.30
C LEU A 19 -15.49 5.06 -5.44
N ARG A 20 -14.56 5.49 -6.30
CA ARG A 20 -14.84 6.48 -7.36
C ARG A 20 -15.81 5.95 -8.42
N GLU A 21 -15.68 4.68 -8.80
CA GLU A 21 -16.52 4.02 -9.82
C GLU A 21 -17.34 2.87 -9.20
N GLY A 22 -17.67 2.96 -7.91
CA GLY A 22 -18.44 1.93 -7.20
C GLY A 22 -17.78 0.55 -7.25
N TRP A 23 -18.55 -0.48 -7.59
CA TRP A 23 -18.13 -1.89 -7.59
C TRP A 23 -16.97 -2.20 -8.55
N ARG A 24 -16.83 -1.46 -9.66
CA ARG A 24 -15.69 -1.64 -10.56
C ARG A 24 -14.37 -1.29 -9.87
N SER A 25 -14.36 -0.18 -9.12
CA SER A 25 -13.20 0.21 -8.32
C SER A 25 -12.90 -0.80 -7.21
N ALA A 26 -13.93 -1.37 -6.57
CA ALA A 26 -13.75 -2.44 -5.60
C ALA A 26 -13.14 -3.70 -6.22
N GLY A 27 -13.65 -4.15 -7.37
CA GLY A 27 -13.14 -5.33 -8.07
C GLY A 27 -11.67 -5.17 -8.49
N ILE A 28 -11.29 -4.00 -9.02
CA ILE A 28 -9.90 -3.68 -9.37
C ILE A 28 -9.02 -3.68 -8.12
N ALA A 29 -9.48 -3.06 -7.03
CA ALA A 29 -8.75 -3.01 -5.77
C ALA A 29 -8.50 -4.40 -5.18
N VAL A 30 -9.55 -5.21 -5.05
CA VAL A 30 -9.45 -6.59 -4.54
C VAL A 30 -8.52 -7.40 -5.44
N GLY A 31 -8.72 -7.36 -6.76
CA GLY A 31 -7.85 -8.09 -7.70
C GLY A 31 -6.37 -7.70 -7.59
N ALA A 32 -6.07 -6.40 -7.53
CA ALA A 32 -4.71 -5.91 -7.33
C ALA A 32 -4.14 -6.35 -5.98
N GLY A 33 -4.95 -6.30 -4.91
CA GLY A 33 -4.60 -6.76 -3.58
C GLY A 33 -4.22 -8.23 -3.55
N LEU A 34 -5.10 -9.09 -4.04
CA LEU A 34 -4.88 -10.54 -4.12
C LEU A 34 -3.62 -10.86 -4.95
N ALA A 35 -3.43 -10.18 -6.08
CA ALA A 35 -2.26 -10.37 -6.95
C ALA A 35 -0.95 -9.98 -6.24
N VAL A 36 -0.91 -8.82 -5.57
CA VAL A 36 0.27 -8.39 -4.79
C VAL A 36 0.55 -9.35 -3.64
N GLY A 37 -0.49 -9.74 -2.88
CA GLY A 37 -0.36 -10.67 -1.76
C GLY A 37 0.16 -12.04 -2.19
N LEU A 38 -0.37 -12.60 -3.29
CA LEU A 38 0.10 -13.86 -3.86
C LEU A 38 1.52 -13.75 -4.40
N ALA A 39 1.82 -12.71 -5.17
CA ALA A 39 3.16 -12.50 -5.72
C ALA A 39 4.21 -12.38 -4.61
N MET A 40 3.89 -11.66 -3.53
CA MET A 40 4.79 -11.54 -2.39
C MET A 40 4.95 -12.86 -1.64
N ALA A 41 3.87 -13.60 -1.41
CA ALA A 41 3.94 -14.91 -0.77
C ALA A 41 4.86 -15.85 -1.56
N LEU A 42 4.71 -15.90 -2.88
CA LEU A 42 5.57 -16.69 -3.75
C LEU A 42 7.03 -16.20 -3.74
N ALA A 43 7.25 -14.89 -3.77
CA ALA A 43 8.58 -14.31 -3.72
C ALA A 43 9.28 -14.64 -2.39
N ASP A 44 8.58 -14.58 -1.26
CA ASP A 44 9.09 -14.99 0.05
C ASP A 44 9.34 -16.50 0.14
N ALA A 45 8.52 -17.33 -0.52
CA ALA A 45 8.75 -18.78 -0.58
C ALA A 45 10.01 -19.18 -1.37
N THR A 46 10.37 -18.38 -2.38
CA THR A 46 11.31 -18.78 -3.42
C THR A 46 12.59 -17.92 -3.41
N VAL A 47 12.47 -16.64 -3.69
CA VAL A 47 13.59 -15.71 -3.88
C VAL A 47 14.11 -15.18 -2.54
N PHE A 48 13.22 -14.82 -1.64
CA PHE A 48 13.55 -14.13 -0.40
C PHE A 48 13.54 -15.02 0.84
N ARG A 49 13.38 -16.34 0.69
CA ARG A 49 13.20 -17.29 1.80
C ARG A 49 14.24 -17.14 2.91
N ALA A 50 15.50 -16.94 2.54
CA ALA A 50 16.61 -16.80 3.48
C ALA A 50 16.63 -15.48 4.25
N VAL A 51 15.91 -14.45 3.79
CA VAL A 51 15.91 -13.10 4.37
C VAL A 51 14.54 -12.65 4.89
N VAL A 52 13.54 -13.54 4.90
CA VAL A 52 12.30 -13.29 5.64
C VAL A 52 12.66 -13.10 7.13
N PRO A 53 12.18 -12.04 7.81
CA PRO A 53 12.50 -11.81 9.22
C PRO A 53 12.03 -12.95 10.14
N ASP A 54 12.82 -13.31 11.15
CA ASP A 54 12.45 -14.31 12.15
C ASP A 54 11.17 -13.95 12.90
N SER A 55 10.95 -12.65 13.15
CA SER A 55 9.71 -12.17 13.77
C SER A 55 8.47 -12.52 12.94
N GLN A 56 8.58 -12.50 11.60
CA GLN A 56 7.49 -12.91 10.71
C GLN A 56 7.29 -14.43 10.71
N ARG A 57 8.39 -15.21 10.68
CA ARG A 57 8.32 -16.68 10.79
C ARG A 57 7.69 -17.12 12.11
N LEU A 58 8.13 -16.54 13.23
CA LEU A 58 7.61 -16.82 14.56
C LEU A 58 6.12 -16.49 14.65
N LEU A 59 5.72 -15.33 14.14
CA LEU A 59 4.32 -14.92 14.10
C LEU A 59 3.48 -15.89 13.25
N ALA A 60 4.02 -16.38 12.13
CA ALA A 60 3.35 -17.38 11.30
C ALA A 60 3.18 -18.76 11.97
N GLY A 61 4.16 -19.18 12.78
CA GLY A 61 4.15 -20.47 13.46
C GLY A 61 3.38 -20.49 14.78
N THR A 62 3.23 -19.33 15.45
CA THR A 62 2.71 -19.27 16.83
C THR A 62 1.38 -18.53 16.97
N VAL A 63 1.07 -17.59 16.09
CA VAL A 63 -0.15 -16.77 16.20
C VAL A 63 -1.24 -17.35 15.29
N PRO A 64 -2.45 -17.62 15.81
CA PRO A 64 -3.58 -18.11 15.01
C PRO A 64 -3.91 -17.18 13.83
N LEU A 65 -4.30 -17.76 12.69
CA LEU A 65 -4.54 -17.02 11.45
C LEU A 65 -5.47 -15.82 11.64
N PHE A 66 -6.59 -15.99 12.34
CA PHE A 66 -7.55 -14.91 12.56
C PHE A 66 -6.95 -13.74 13.35
N ALA A 67 -6.12 -14.03 14.35
CA ALA A 67 -5.43 -12.99 15.12
C ALA A 67 -4.39 -12.25 14.27
N ARG A 68 -3.66 -12.96 13.40
CA ARG A 68 -2.78 -12.32 12.42
C ARG A 68 -3.54 -11.42 11.46
N LEU A 69 -4.64 -11.91 10.88
CA LEU A 69 -5.48 -11.12 9.99
C LEU A 69 -5.98 -9.86 10.68
N ALA A 70 -6.50 -9.95 11.91
CA ALA A 70 -6.93 -8.77 12.66
C ALA A 70 -5.78 -7.76 12.88
N LEU A 71 -4.58 -8.25 13.24
CA LEU A 71 -3.41 -7.41 13.43
C LEU A 71 -3.01 -6.67 12.14
N PHE A 72 -2.91 -7.38 11.02
CA PHE A 72 -2.47 -6.81 9.74
C PHE A 72 -3.55 -5.97 9.07
N LEU A 73 -4.84 -6.29 9.23
CA LEU A 73 -5.93 -5.44 8.72
C LEU A 73 -6.01 -4.12 9.49
N ARG A 74 -5.76 -4.14 10.81
CA ARG A 74 -5.60 -2.91 11.60
C ARG A 74 -4.39 -2.11 11.12
N GLY A 75 -3.26 -2.77 10.89
CA GLY A 75 -2.05 -2.13 10.33
C GLY A 75 -2.32 -1.49 8.97
N ALA A 76 -2.96 -2.21 8.04
CA ALA A 76 -3.34 -1.69 6.73
C ALA A 76 -4.24 -0.45 6.86
N LEU A 77 -5.22 -0.45 7.76
CA LEU A 77 -6.04 0.74 8.03
C LEU A 77 -5.18 1.93 8.50
N GLN A 78 -4.28 1.71 9.44
CA GLN A 78 -3.38 2.76 9.95
C GLN A 78 -2.47 3.31 8.84
N ASP A 79 -1.84 2.43 8.07
CA ASP A 79 -1.00 2.79 6.93
C ASP A 79 -1.78 3.60 5.89
N GLU A 80 -3.00 3.19 5.55
CA GLU A 80 -3.81 3.90 4.56
C GLU A 80 -4.29 5.26 5.06
N VAL A 81 -4.53 5.43 6.36
CA VAL A 81 -4.83 6.76 6.93
C VAL A 81 -3.58 7.64 6.89
N LEU A 82 -2.45 7.17 7.43
CA LEU A 82 -1.26 8.00 7.59
C LEU A 82 -0.56 8.28 6.25
N LEU A 83 -0.36 7.24 5.45
CA LEU A 83 0.44 7.34 4.22
C LEU A 83 -0.41 7.79 3.04
N ARG A 84 -1.64 7.32 2.89
CA ARG A 84 -2.46 7.65 1.70
C ARG A 84 -3.35 8.85 1.96
N LEU A 85 -4.17 8.80 3.01
CA LEU A 85 -5.10 9.89 3.25
C LEU A 85 -4.36 11.19 3.61
N ILE A 86 -3.35 11.12 4.49
CA ILE A 86 -2.57 12.30 4.90
C ILE A 86 -1.36 12.51 3.99
N GLY A 87 -0.42 11.56 3.97
CA GLY A 87 0.87 11.72 3.27
C GLY A 87 0.73 11.96 1.77
N LEU A 88 0.01 11.08 1.06
CA LEU A 88 -0.15 11.18 -0.39
C LEU A 88 -0.97 12.40 -0.79
N THR A 89 -2.02 12.75 -0.05
CA THR A 89 -2.73 14.00 -0.29
C THR A 89 -1.82 15.22 -0.16
N ALA A 90 -0.99 15.28 0.89
CA ALA A 90 -0.08 16.40 1.12
C ALA A 90 0.98 16.50 0.02
N VAL A 91 1.64 15.39 -0.31
CA VAL A 91 2.65 15.33 -1.38
C VAL A 91 2.04 15.67 -2.73
N LEU A 92 0.88 15.09 -3.06
CA LEU A 92 0.18 15.36 -4.31
C LEU A 92 -0.24 16.82 -4.40
N GLY A 93 -0.76 17.40 -3.32
CA GLY A 93 -1.11 18.82 -3.27
C GLY A 93 0.08 19.74 -3.47
N GLY A 94 1.22 19.44 -2.83
CA GLY A 94 2.47 20.17 -3.04
C GLY A 94 2.95 20.08 -4.49
N LEU A 95 2.97 18.88 -5.07
CA LEU A 95 3.38 18.69 -6.47
C LEU A 95 2.44 19.39 -7.46
N VAL A 96 1.12 19.38 -7.21
CA VAL A 96 0.14 20.09 -8.05
C VAL A 96 0.31 21.60 -7.91
N ALA A 97 0.55 22.11 -6.70
CA ALA A 97 0.83 23.54 -6.48
C ALA A 97 2.10 23.98 -7.23
N LEU A 98 3.16 23.17 -7.22
CA LEU A 98 4.41 23.45 -7.92
C LEU A 98 4.29 23.33 -9.45
N ARG A 99 3.52 22.37 -9.95
CA ARG A 99 3.38 22.10 -11.39
C ARG A 99 2.22 22.84 -12.05
N GLY A 100 1.33 23.44 -11.26
CA GLY A 100 0.09 24.10 -11.70
C GLY A 100 -0.98 23.15 -12.25
N ARG A 101 -0.72 21.84 -12.32
CA ARG A 101 -1.68 20.86 -12.85
C ARG A 101 -1.45 19.46 -12.30
N ARG A 102 -2.54 18.71 -12.15
CA ARG A 102 -2.51 17.28 -11.86
C ARG A 102 -2.41 16.47 -13.15
N SER A 103 -1.67 15.36 -13.09
CA SER A 103 -1.55 14.40 -14.21
C SER A 103 -1.22 13.02 -13.69
N ALA A 104 -1.37 12.00 -14.53
CA ALA A 104 -1.00 10.62 -14.20
C ALA A 104 0.45 10.47 -13.71
N ARG A 105 1.37 11.26 -14.28
CA ARG A 105 2.79 11.25 -13.88
C ARG A 105 3.00 11.87 -12.50
N VAL A 106 2.24 12.92 -12.19
CA VAL A 106 2.27 13.55 -10.86
C VAL A 106 1.70 12.60 -9.81
N ASP A 107 0.60 11.90 -10.11
CA ASP A 107 0.02 10.89 -9.22
C ASP A 107 0.99 9.74 -8.96
N ALA A 108 1.65 9.22 -10.01
CA ALA A 108 2.63 8.14 -9.89
C ALA A 108 3.86 8.58 -9.08
N LEU A 109 4.37 9.79 -9.34
CA LEU A 109 5.48 10.35 -8.57
C LEU A 109 5.10 10.53 -7.09
N ALA A 110 3.91 11.05 -6.80
CA ALA A 110 3.44 11.23 -5.43
C ALA A 110 3.34 9.88 -4.70
N ALA A 111 2.76 8.86 -5.35
CA ALA A 111 2.67 7.50 -4.81
C ALA A 111 4.05 6.91 -4.51
N LEU A 112 5.00 7.06 -5.45
CA LEU A 112 6.37 6.60 -5.29
C LEU A 112 7.08 7.33 -4.15
N LEU A 113 7.00 8.65 -4.07
CA LEU A 113 7.65 9.43 -3.01
C LEU A 113 7.12 9.06 -1.62
N VAL A 114 5.81 8.87 -1.48
CA VAL A 114 5.23 8.42 -0.21
C VAL A 114 5.74 7.04 0.16
N ALA A 115 5.74 6.10 -0.79
CA ALA A 115 6.18 4.73 -0.54
C ALA A 115 7.69 4.64 -0.28
N ALA A 116 8.51 5.45 -0.95
CA ALA A 116 9.96 5.42 -0.83
C ALA A 116 10.51 6.28 0.31
N LEU A 117 9.81 7.35 0.72
CA LEU A 117 10.32 8.32 1.69
C LEU A 117 9.51 8.35 2.99
N LEU A 118 8.17 8.38 2.91
CA LEU A 118 7.35 8.48 4.12
C LEU A 118 7.15 7.14 4.82
N TRP A 119 7.00 6.05 4.07
CA TRP A 119 6.86 4.72 4.65
C TRP A 119 8.08 4.32 5.52
N PRO A 120 9.34 4.47 5.08
CA PRO A 120 10.48 4.13 5.94
C PRO A 120 10.54 4.94 7.24
N LEU A 121 10.13 6.22 7.20
CA LEU A 121 10.05 7.05 8.41
C LEU A 121 8.98 6.54 9.37
N HIS A 122 7.82 6.15 8.84
CA HIS A 122 6.75 5.54 9.62
C HIS A 122 7.16 4.19 10.22
N ALA A 123 7.81 3.35 9.41
CA ALA A 123 8.22 1.99 9.75
C ALA A 123 9.62 1.91 10.41
N ARG A 124 10.17 3.02 10.92
CA ARG A 124 11.54 3.09 11.44
C ARG A 124 11.88 2.00 12.46
N GLY A 125 10.94 1.66 13.34
CA GLY A 125 11.14 0.63 14.37
C GLY A 125 11.25 -0.78 13.79
N TYR A 126 10.47 -1.06 12.75
CA TYR A 126 10.57 -2.32 12.01
C TYR A 126 11.89 -2.39 11.24
N LEU A 127 12.24 -1.33 10.49
CA LEU A 127 13.47 -1.29 9.70
C LEU A 127 14.75 -1.38 10.54
N ALA A 128 14.72 -0.84 11.77
CA ALA A 128 15.84 -0.93 12.70
C ALA A 128 16.09 -2.35 13.22
N GLY A 129 15.10 -3.25 13.12
CA GLY A 129 15.20 -4.65 13.54
C GLY A 129 15.55 -5.62 12.42
N LEU A 130 15.90 -5.13 11.22
CA LEU A 130 16.24 -5.97 10.08
C LEU A 130 17.75 -6.19 9.96
N ASP A 131 18.13 -7.40 9.59
CA ASP A 131 19.50 -7.73 9.17
C ASP A 131 19.68 -7.32 7.70
N TRP A 132 20.37 -6.20 7.50
CA TRP A 132 20.51 -5.59 6.18
C TRP A 132 21.52 -6.33 5.31
N THR A 133 21.00 -6.91 4.23
CA THR A 133 21.76 -7.39 3.08
C THR A 133 21.20 -6.77 1.80
N ALA A 134 21.90 -6.91 0.67
CA ALA A 134 21.35 -6.49 -0.62
C ALA A 134 20.03 -7.21 -0.94
N LEU A 135 19.90 -8.48 -0.54
CA LEU A 135 18.69 -9.27 -0.74
C LEU A 135 17.55 -8.82 0.19
N THR A 136 17.84 -8.50 1.46
CA THR A 136 16.88 -7.88 2.38
C THR A 136 16.39 -6.55 1.82
N ALA A 137 17.30 -5.68 1.34
CA ALA A 137 16.93 -4.41 0.75
C ALA A 137 16.05 -4.56 -0.50
N ALA A 138 16.38 -5.50 -1.38
CA ALA A 138 15.56 -5.81 -2.54
C ALA A 138 14.15 -6.27 -2.14
N ARG A 139 14.05 -7.15 -1.13
CA ARG A 139 12.78 -7.61 -0.57
C ARG A 139 11.93 -6.44 -0.08
N GLU A 140 12.49 -5.60 0.79
CA GLU A 140 11.75 -4.47 1.40
C GLU A 140 11.35 -3.43 0.35
N LEU A 141 12.17 -3.20 -0.68
CA LEU A 141 11.81 -2.34 -1.81
C LEU A 141 10.59 -2.90 -2.57
N VAL A 142 10.58 -4.19 -2.89
CA VAL A 142 9.44 -4.82 -3.59
C VAL A 142 8.19 -4.78 -2.70
N LEU A 143 8.33 -5.23 -1.45
CA LEU A 143 7.23 -5.35 -0.50
C LEU A 143 6.61 -4.00 -0.15
N HIS A 144 7.42 -2.98 0.14
CA HIS A 144 6.90 -1.74 0.71
C HIS A 144 6.87 -0.59 -0.29
N VAL A 145 7.89 -0.44 -1.15
CA VAL A 145 7.88 0.60 -2.19
C VAL A 145 7.01 0.17 -3.37
N GLY A 146 7.17 -1.08 -3.82
CA GLY A 146 6.38 -1.67 -4.90
C GLY A 146 4.89 -1.73 -4.56
N ALA A 147 4.52 -2.51 -3.53
CA ALA A 147 3.12 -2.57 -3.10
C ALA A 147 2.60 -1.19 -2.67
N GLY A 148 3.43 -0.40 -1.99
CA GLY A 148 3.03 0.92 -1.52
C GLY A 148 2.66 1.88 -2.65
N THR A 149 3.34 1.77 -3.80
CA THR A 149 3.02 2.50 -5.03
C THR A 149 1.70 2.02 -5.63
N VAL A 150 1.40 0.72 -5.59
CA VAL A 150 0.09 0.17 -6.02
C VAL A 150 -1.05 0.75 -5.20
N TRP A 151 -0.93 0.80 -3.87
CA TRP A 151 -1.94 1.40 -3.00
C TRP A 151 -2.11 2.90 -3.27
N GLY A 152 -1.01 3.63 -3.51
CA GLY A 152 -1.07 5.04 -3.91
C GLY A 152 -1.73 5.26 -5.28
N TRP A 153 -1.51 4.36 -6.23
CA TRP A 153 -2.20 4.38 -7.52
C TRP A 153 -3.71 4.12 -7.35
N LEU A 154 -4.10 3.11 -6.56
CA LEU A 154 -5.51 2.84 -6.22
C LEU A 154 -6.16 4.06 -5.56
N TYR A 155 -5.47 4.71 -4.63
CA TYR A 155 -5.95 5.94 -4.00
C TYR A 155 -6.24 7.03 -5.03
N CYS A 156 -5.26 7.31 -5.90
CA CYS A 156 -5.36 8.37 -6.90
C CYS A 156 -6.45 8.11 -7.96
N ARG A 157 -6.64 6.85 -8.36
CA ARG A 157 -7.56 6.47 -9.45
C ARG A 157 -8.94 6.03 -8.99
N HIS A 158 -9.02 5.32 -7.87
CA HIS A 158 -10.21 4.61 -7.42
C HIS A 158 -10.72 5.06 -6.04
N GLY A 159 -9.95 5.91 -5.35
CA GLY A 159 -10.30 6.48 -4.04
C GLY A 159 -9.71 5.69 -2.87
N TRP A 160 -9.82 6.27 -1.68
CA TRP A 160 -9.20 5.75 -0.46
C TRP A 160 -9.73 4.38 -0.06
N LEU A 161 -11.05 4.17 -0.11
CA LEU A 161 -11.63 2.84 0.15
C LEU A 161 -11.12 1.77 -0.82
N ALA A 162 -10.75 2.14 -2.05
CA ALA A 162 -10.14 1.20 -2.98
C ALA A 162 -8.70 0.85 -2.57
N ALA A 163 -7.90 1.84 -2.15
CA ALA A 163 -6.56 1.59 -1.63
C ALA A 163 -6.59 0.68 -0.39
N LEU A 164 -7.47 1.00 0.57
CA LEU A 164 -7.69 0.18 1.76
C LEU A 164 -8.18 -1.22 1.42
N GLY A 165 -9.16 -1.36 0.52
CA GLY A 165 -9.66 -2.65 0.08
C GLY A 165 -8.57 -3.51 -0.56
N GLY A 166 -7.72 -2.91 -1.41
CA GLY A 166 -6.59 -3.60 -2.04
C GLY A 166 -5.53 -4.03 -1.03
N HIS A 167 -5.10 -3.13 -0.14
CA HIS A 167 -4.10 -3.43 0.87
C HIS A 167 -4.60 -4.52 1.84
N ALA A 168 -5.84 -4.41 2.32
CA ALA A 168 -6.48 -5.44 3.14
C ALA A 168 -6.54 -6.80 2.41
N SER A 169 -6.92 -6.80 1.13
CA SER A 169 -7.02 -8.02 0.32
C SER A 169 -5.67 -8.71 0.11
N ALA A 170 -4.57 -7.96 0.05
CA ALA A 170 -3.23 -8.54 0.01
C ALA A 170 -2.95 -9.39 1.26
N HIS A 171 -3.35 -8.92 2.44
CA HIS A 171 -3.21 -9.69 3.68
C HIS A 171 -4.13 -10.90 3.75
N LEU A 172 -5.32 -10.85 3.15
CA LEU A 172 -6.23 -12.00 3.10
C LEU A 172 -5.61 -13.21 2.37
N VAL A 173 -4.69 -12.99 1.43
CA VAL A 173 -3.97 -14.07 0.73
C VAL A 173 -2.60 -14.34 1.36
N LEU A 174 -1.85 -13.29 1.71
CA LEU A 174 -0.50 -13.44 2.23
C LEU A 174 -0.48 -14.17 3.59
N GLN A 175 -1.40 -13.84 4.50
CA GLN A 175 -1.37 -14.37 5.87
C GLN A 175 -1.68 -15.88 5.98
N PRO A 176 -2.63 -16.45 5.21
CA PRO A 176 -2.82 -17.90 5.16
C PRO A 176 -1.64 -18.64 4.54
N LEU A 177 -0.93 -18.02 3.59
CA LEU A 177 0.19 -18.66 2.88
C LEU A 177 1.50 -18.59 3.67
N LEU A 178 1.67 -17.61 4.57
CA LEU A 178 2.91 -17.41 5.32
C LEU A 178 3.48 -18.68 6.00
N PRO A 179 2.68 -19.54 6.67
CA PRO A 179 3.18 -20.76 7.29
C PRO A 179 3.72 -21.79 6.29
N LEU A 180 3.26 -21.75 5.03
CA LEU A 180 3.73 -22.64 3.96
C LEU A 180 5.08 -22.20 3.39
N LEU A 181 5.58 -21.02 3.79
CA LEU A 181 6.84 -20.44 3.35
C LEU A 181 8.02 -20.84 4.28
N GLY A 182 7.70 -21.46 5.43
CA GLY A 182 8.64 -21.94 6.44
C GLY A 182 9.31 -23.26 6.07
#